data_AF-A0AAD4IEZ3-F1
#
_entry.id   AF-A0AAD4IEZ3-F1
#
_cell.length_a   1.000
_cell.length_b   1.000
_cell.length_c   1.000
_cell.angle_alpha   90.00
_cell.angle_beta   90.00
_cell.angle_gamma   90.00
#
_symmetry.space_group_name_H-M   'P 1'
#
loop_
_entity.id
_entity.type
_entity.pdbx_description
1 polymer ?
#
loop_
_entity_poly.entity_id
_entity_poly.type
_entity_poly.pdbx_seq_one_letter_code
_entity_poly.pdbx_strand_id
1 'polypeptide(L)'
;MKPTYNAISTEGQKGFPTTFDTIGFFARSVGDVQLLADVFGIDDDRPPDKPSLEDTSIVIVKTPMWSHAGPGTIEAMQRTSEMLRKHGVKVEEVSLPAGIGDADTLDRSQRAVMNAEAKVAFLKECRMDKDNLAPSTRRRVESKSEYANEEKIASHRQRCTPACYI
;
A
#
# COMPACT_ATOMS: atom_id res chain seq x y z
N MET A 1 7.70 2.36 -8.35
CA MET A 1 7.91 3.00 -7.03
C MET A 1 6.63 3.71 -6.62
N LYS A 2 6.14 3.47 -5.40
CA LYS A 2 4.99 4.18 -4.82
C LYS A 2 5.53 5.07 -3.69
N PRO A 3 5.59 6.40 -3.87
CA PRO A 3 6.17 7.29 -2.87
C PRO A 3 5.32 7.33 -1.59
N THR A 4 5.80 8.07 -0.60
CA THR A 4 5.05 8.42 0.60
C THR A 4 3.70 9.01 0.21
N TYR A 5 2.66 8.67 0.97
CA TYR A 5 1.32 9.19 0.73
C TYR A 5 1.36 10.72 0.69
N ASN A 6 0.70 11.31 -0.31
CA ASN A 6 0.65 12.75 -0.53
C ASN A 6 2.00 13.43 -0.87
N ALA A 7 3.03 12.67 -1.27
CA ALA A 7 4.28 13.24 -1.80
C ALA A 7 4.10 13.90 -3.19
N ILE A 8 3.09 13.48 -3.95
CA ILE A 8 2.70 14.07 -5.24
C ILE A 8 1.20 14.36 -5.17
N SER A 9 0.80 15.55 -5.64
CA SER A 9 -0.61 15.91 -5.75
C SER A 9 -1.37 14.92 -6.63
N THR A 10 -2.54 14.50 -6.17
CA THR A 10 -3.49 13.69 -6.95
C THR A 10 -4.49 14.56 -7.72
N GLU A 11 -4.28 15.88 -7.77
CA GLU A 11 -5.13 16.79 -8.55
C GLU A 11 -5.16 16.39 -10.04
N GLY A 12 -6.36 16.38 -10.61
CA GLY A 12 -6.58 15.93 -11.99
C GLY A 12 -6.62 14.41 -12.18
N GLN A 13 -6.23 13.61 -11.18
CA GLN A 13 -6.44 12.16 -11.20
C GLN A 13 -7.92 11.84 -10.94
N LYS A 14 -8.48 10.84 -11.65
CA LYS A 14 -9.76 10.26 -11.23
C LYS A 14 -9.59 9.56 -9.88
N GLY A 15 -10.16 10.15 -8.84
CA GLY A 15 -10.17 9.55 -7.51
C GLY A 15 -10.98 8.26 -7.45
N PHE A 16 -10.51 7.32 -6.64
CA PHE A 16 -11.23 6.12 -6.20
C PHE A 16 -11.42 6.22 -4.67
N PRO A 17 -10.54 5.72 -3.78
CA PRO A 17 -10.49 6.18 -2.39
C PRO A 17 -9.37 7.20 -2.19
N THR A 18 -9.73 8.46 -1.97
CA THR A 18 -8.78 9.55 -1.72
C THR A 18 -7.75 9.19 -0.63
N THR A 19 -8.15 8.44 0.39
CA THR A 19 -7.27 8.05 1.51
C THR A 19 -6.19 7.03 1.11
N PHE A 20 -6.35 6.31 -0.01
CA PHE A 20 -5.36 5.33 -0.51
C PHE A 20 -4.75 5.70 -1.86
N ASP A 21 -5.37 6.61 -2.61
CA ASP A 21 -4.87 7.03 -3.92
C ASP A 21 -3.49 7.66 -3.78
N THR A 22 -2.54 7.21 -4.60
CA THR A 22 -1.16 7.70 -4.63
C THR A 22 -0.62 7.57 -6.04
N ILE A 23 -0.04 8.64 -6.58
CA ILE A 23 0.68 8.61 -7.85
C ILE A 23 1.94 7.74 -7.69
N GLY A 24 2.14 6.80 -8.60
CA GLY A 24 3.31 5.93 -8.61
C GLY A 24 3.92 5.79 -9.99
N PHE A 25 5.16 5.30 -10.02
CA PHE A 25 5.95 5.18 -11.25
C PHE A 25 6.24 3.73 -11.60
N PHE A 26 6.17 3.45 -12.90
CA PHE A 26 6.78 2.26 -13.51
C PHE A 26 8.00 2.71 -14.30
N ALA A 27 9.12 2.01 -14.12
CA ALA A 27 10.39 2.34 -14.76
C ALA A 27 11.23 1.08 -14.96
N ARG A 28 12.27 1.15 -15.80
CA ARG A 28 13.10 -0.01 -16.15
C ARG A 28 14.23 -0.27 -15.15
N SER A 29 14.58 0.72 -14.34
CA SER A 29 15.66 0.64 -13.37
C SER A 29 15.40 1.54 -12.16
N VAL A 30 16.15 1.33 -11.08
CA VAL A 30 16.14 2.23 -9.91
C VAL A 30 16.67 3.63 -10.28
N GLY A 31 17.60 3.73 -11.23
CA GLY A 31 18.09 5.02 -11.72
C GLY A 31 17.00 5.84 -12.43
N ASP A 32 16.16 5.18 -13.24
CA ASP A 32 15.01 5.84 -13.88
C ASP A 32 13.97 6.30 -12.82
N VAL A 33 13.82 5.53 -11.73
CA VAL A 33 12.96 5.92 -10.59
C VAL A 33 13.51 7.16 -9.90
N GLN A 34 14.82 7.25 -9.69
CA GLN A 34 15.46 8.43 -9.09
C GLN A 34 15.26 9.67 -9.97
N LEU A 35 15.45 9.54 -11.29
CA LEU A 35 15.22 10.65 -12.22
C LEU A 35 13.78 11.19 -12.13
N LEU A 36 12.79 10.32 -12.00
CA LEU A 36 11.40 10.72 -11.79
C LEU A 36 11.20 11.36 -10.41
N ALA A 37 11.81 10.82 -9.35
CA ALA A 37 11.76 11.41 -8.01
C ALA A 37 12.29 12.86 -8.01
N ASP A 38 13.42 13.10 -8.67
CA ASP A 38 14.04 14.43 -8.80
C ASP A 38 13.11 15.42 -9.54
N VAL A 39 12.45 14.99 -10.62
CA VAL A 39 11.49 15.82 -11.39
C VAL A 39 10.29 16.23 -10.54
N PHE A 40 9.81 15.34 -9.67
CA PHE A 40 8.67 15.60 -8.79
C PHE A 40 9.07 16.22 -7.44
N GLY A 41 10.35 16.47 -7.19
CA GLY A 41 10.85 17.02 -5.92
C GLY A 41 10.55 16.11 -4.73
N ILE A 42 10.63 14.79 -4.92
CA ILE A 42 10.49 13.82 -3.84
C ILE A 42 11.84 13.67 -3.15
N ASP A 43 12.01 14.42 -2.06
CA ASP A 43 13.23 14.44 -1.26
C ASP A 43 12.97 14.00 0.18
N ASP A 44 13.97 13.38 0.79
CA ASP A 44 14.01 13.14 2.23
C ASP A 44 14.55 14.38 2.96
N ASP A 45 14.14 14.59 4.22
CA ASP A 45 14.63 15.71 5.06
C ASP A 45 16.17 15.71 5.21
N ARG A 46 16.79 14.55 5.03
CA ARG A 46 18.24 14.36 5.07
C ARG A 46 18.65 13.42 3.94
N PRO A 47 19.85 13.62 3.35
CA PRO A 47 20.38 12.65 2.41
C PRO A 47 20.40 11.26 3.04
N PRO A 48 19.97 10.21 2.33
CA PRO A 48 20.00 8.86 2.88
C PRO A 48 21.44 8.44 3.14
N ASP A 49 21.66 7.83 4.31
CA ASP A 49 22.91 7.16 4.60
C ASP A 49 23.17 6.07 3.55
N LYS A 50 24.44 5.88 3.19
CA LYS A 50 24.88 4.82 2.28
C LYS A 50 25.67 3.79 3.07
N PRO A 51 25.01 2.99 3.93
CA PRO A 51 25.71 2.02 4.75
C PRO A 51 26.43 1.00 3.86
N SER A 52 27.51 0.44 4.39
CA SER A 52 28.08 -0.77 3.80
C SER A 52 27.06 -1.91 3.88
N LEU A 53 27.27 -2.97 3.09
CA LEU A 53 26.40 -4.16 3.20
C LEU A 53 26.47 -4.81 4.60
N GLU A 54 27.63 -4.73 5.26
CA GLU A 54 27.86 -5.29 6.59
C GLU A 54 27.11 -4.50 7.69
N ASP A 55 26.97 -3.19 7.49
CA ASP A 55 26.20 -2.31 8.38
C ASP A 55 24.70 -2.30 8.06
N THR A 56 24.26 -3.02 7.03
CA THR A 56 22.87 -3.06 6.60
C THR A 56 22.11 -4.17 7.33
N SER A 57 20.97 -3.81 7.92
CA SER A 57 20.01 -4.75 8.52
C SER A 57 18.72 -4.77 7.72
N ILE A 58 18.29 -5.95 7.27
CA ILE A 58 17.05 -6.15 6.51
C ILE A 58 16.15 -7.10 7.29
N VAL A 59 14.89 -6.70 7.40
CA VAL A 59 13.85 -7.51 8.01
C VAL A 59 12.94 -8.07 6.92
N ILE A 60 12.73 -9.37 6.94
CA ILE A 60 11.76 -10.07 6.11
C ILE A 60 10.49 -10.26 6.93
N VAL A 61 9.37 -9.78 6.40
CA VAL A 61 8.05 -9.90 7.03
C VAL A 61 7.15 -10.75 6.16
N LYS A 62 6.64 -11.85 6.70
CA LYS A 62 5.51 -12.57 6.09
C LYS A 62 4.24 -11.84 6.48
N THR A 63 3.58 -11.23 5.49
CA THR A 63 2.33 -10.49 5.70
C THR A 63 1.23 -11.39 6.24
N PRO A 64 0.12 -10.86 6.79
CA PRO A 64 -1.00 -11.68 7.24
C PRO A 64 -1.62 -12.49 6.08
N MET A 65 -1.45 -12.02 4.85
CA MET A 65 -1.92 -12.67 3.63
C MET A 65 -0.90 -13.66 3.05
N TRP A 66 0.19 -13.98 3.75
CA TRP A 66 1.28 -14.84 3.24
C TRP A 66 0.82 -16.22 2.77
N SER A 67 -0.26 -16.76 3.34
CA SER A 67 -0.88 -18.01 2.87
C SER A 67 -1.35 -17.97 1.41
N HIS A 68 -1.56 -16.78 0.84
CA HIS A 68 -1.92 -16.58 -0.57
C HIS A 68 -0.69 -16.41 -1.49
N ALA A 69 0.53 -16.38 -0.94
CA ALA A 69 1.74 -16.25 -1.74
C ALA A 69 1.92 -17.50 -2.61
N GLY A 70 2.03 -17.30 -3.92
CA GLY A 70 2.31 -18.38 -4.86
C GLY A 70 3.74 -18.93 -4.73
N PRO A 71 4.02 -20.13 -5.25
CA PRO A 71 5.32 -20.79 -5.12
C PRO A 71 6.49 -19.92 -5.61
N GLY A 72 6.32 -19.19 -6.71
CA GLY A 72 7.36 -18.28 -7.22
C GLY A 72 7.67 -17.11 -6.28
N THR A 73 6.69 -16.59 -5.53
CA THR A 73 6.93 -15.54 -4.52
C THR A 73 7.67 -16.12 -3.31
N ILE A 74 7.29 -17.32 -2.87
CA ILE A 74 7.94 -18.01 -1.76
C ILE A 74 9.42 -18.28 -2.09
N GLU A 75 9.70 -18.85 -3.27
CA GLU A 75 11.06 -19.13 -3.74
C GLU A 75 11.89 -17.85 -3.89
N ALA A 76 11.33 -16.79 -4.50
CA ALA A 76 12.02 -15.52 -4.67
C ALA A 76 12.42 -14.89 -3.32
N MET A 77 11.53 -14.95 -2.32
CA MET A 77 11.81 -14.43 -0.98
C MET A 77 12.89 -15.25 -0.25
N GLN A 78 12.85 -16.59 -0.37
CA GLN A 78 13.89 -17.47 0.17
C GLN A 78 15.25 -17.17 -0.45
N ARG A 79 15.32 -17.16 -1.79
CA ARG A 79 16.55 -16.85 -2.53
C ARG A 79 17.10 -15.48 -2.18
N THR A 80 16.23 -14.48 -2.03
CA THR A 80 16.63 -13.13 -1.62
C THR A 80 17.28 -13.15 -0.24
N SER A 81 16.67 -13.83 0.73
CA SER A 81 17.21 -13.96 2.09
C SER A 81 18.59 -14.63 2.10
N GLU A 82 18.76 -15.72 1.36
CA GLU A 82 20.03 -16.44 1.23
C GLU A 82 21.12 -15.58 0.60
N MET A 83 20.80 -14.89 -0.51
CA MET A 83 21.74 -14.02 -1.18
C MET A 83 22.20 -12.86 -0.29
N LEU A 84 21.27 -12.22 0.43
CA LEU A 84 21.60 -11.12 1.34
C LEU A 84 22.55 -11.58 2.46
N ARG A 85 22.22 -12.69 3.12
CA ARG A 85 23.07 -13.27 4.19
C ARG A 85 24.45 -13.65 3.66
N LYS A 86 24.53 -14.23 2.46
CA LYS A 86 25.80 -14.59 1.82
C LYS A 86 26.72 -13.37 1.60
N HIS A 87 26.17 -12.18 1.41
CA HIS A 87 26.93 -10.94 1.24
C HIS A 87 27.09 -10.14 2.54
N GLY A 88 26.93 -10.78 3.71
CA GLY A 88 27.21 -10.17 5.01
C GLY A 88 26.08 -9.30 5.56
N VAL A 89 24.95 -9.19 4.87
CA VAL A 89 23.79 -8.41 5.35
C VAL A 89 23.13 -9.15 6.52
N LYS A 90 22.83 -8.42 7.59
CA LYS A 90 22.06 -8.95 8.71
C LYS A 90 20.60 -9.13 8.27
N VAL A 91 20.11 -10.37 8.21
CA VAL A 91 18.72 -10.67 7.77
C VAL A 91 17.93 -11.42 8.84
N GLU A 92 16.91 -10.77 9.38
CA GLU A 92 15.99 -11.33 10.37
C GLU A 92 14.60 -11.54 9.76
N GLU A 93 13.89 -12.58 10.20
CA GLU A 93 12.47 -12.75 9.90
C GLU A 93 11.67 -12.33 11.13
N VAL A 94 10.72 -11.41 10.97
CA VAL A 94 9.87 -10.95 12.08
C VAL A 94 8.39 -11.06 11.73
N SER A 95 7.58 -11.27 12.76
CA SER A 95 6.13 -11.24 12.66
C SER A 95 5.60 -9.82 12.83
N LEU A 96 4.50 -9.51 12.14
CA LEU A 96 3.79 -8.26 12.38
C LEU A 96 3.18 -8.21 13.79
N PRO A 97 3.14 -7.03 14.42
CA PRO A 97 2.41 -6.83 15.67
C PRO A 97 0.94 -7.22 15.56
N ALA A 98 0.35 -7.74 16.64
CA ALA A 98 -1.03 -8.26 16.63
C ALA A 98 -2.08 -7.30 16.06
N GLY A 99 -1.92 -5.98 16.25
CA GLY A 99 -2.86 -4.97 15.75
C GLY A 99 -2.89 -4.79 14.22
N ILE A 100 -1.86 -5.25 13.51
CA ILE A 100 -1.74 -5.23 12.03
C ILE A 100 -1.39 -6.62 11.44
N GLY A 101 -1.25 -7.63 12.32
CA GLY A 101 -0.89 -9.00 11.97
C GLY A 101 -2.08 -9.90 11.66
N ASP A 102 -3.31 -9.43 11.90
CA ASP A 102 -4.53 -10.18 11.62
C ASP A 102 -5.06 -9.88 10.21
N ALA A 103 -5.18 -10.93 9.39
CA ALA A 103 -5.53 -10.81 7.98
C ALA A 103 -6.96 -10.29 7.79
N ASP A 104 -7.92 -10.83 8.54
CA ASP A 104 -9.33 -10.47 8.42
C ASP A 104 -9.56 -9.01 8.81
N THR A 105 -8.92 -8.57 9.90
CA THR A 105 -9.00 -7.19 10.39
C THR A 105 -8.38 -6.21 9.40
N LEU A 106 -7.19 -6.53 8.87
CA LEU A 106 -6.51 -5.68 7.90
C LEU A 106 -7.32 -5.55 6.60
N ASP A 107 -7.79 -6.69 6.08
CA ASP A 107 -8.54 -6.79 4.83
C ASP A 107 -9.93 -6.14 4.97
N ARG A 108 -10.62 -6.36 6.10
CA ARG A 108 -11.89 -5.70 6.40
C ARG A 108 -11.72 -4.18 6.53
N SER A 109 -10.70 -3.71 7.23
CA SER A 109 -10.45 -2.26 7.41
C SER A 109 -10.10 -1.58 6.08
N GLN A 110 -9.24 -2.21 5.28
CA GLN A 110 -8.90 -1.74 3.95
C GLN A 110 -10.17 -1.64 3.08
N ARG A 111 -10.98 -2.70 3.04
CA ARG A 111 -12.22 -2.71 2.25
C ARG A 111 -13.25 -1.72 2.73
N ALA A 112 -13.41 -1.51 4.04
CA ALA A 112 -14.38 -0.57 4.59
C ALA A 112 -14.11 0.86 4.11
N VAL A 113 -12.87 1.33 4.26
CA VAL A 113 -12.44 2.66 3.80
C VAL A 113 -12.54 2.75 2.28
N MET A 114 -11.95 1.78 1.57
CA MET A 114 -11.91 1.75 0.11
C MET A 114 -13.33 1.82 -0.49
N ASN A 115 -14.26 1.00 0.01
CA ASN A 115 -15.61 0.89 -0.55
C ASN A 115 -16.41 2.16 -0.35
N ALA A 116 -16.42 2.67 0.88
CA ALA A 116 -17.27 3.80 1.18
C ALA A 116 -16.71 5.13 0.65
N GLU A 117 -15.41 5.27 0.37
CA GLU A 117 -14.89 6.45 -0.35
C GLU A 117 -15.13 6.35 -1.85
N ALA A 118 -14.82 5.19 -2.46
CA ALA A 118 -15.05 4.99 -3.89
C ALA A 118 -16.53 5.11 -4.29
N LYS A 119 -17.46 4.72 -3.41
CA LYS A 119 -18.90 4.94 -3.62
C LYS A 119 -19.23 6.42 -3.82
N VAL A 120 -18.62 7.31 -3.02
CA VAL A 120 -18.80 8.76 -3.14
C VAL A 120 -18.14 9.24 -4.43
N ALA A 121 -16.92 8.77 -4.71
CA ALA A 121 -16.15 9.18 -5.89
C ALA A 121 -16.80 8.83 -7.24
N PHE A 122 -17.63 7.77 -7.29
CA PHE A 122 -18.30 7.30 -8.52
C PHE A 122 -19.81 7.59 -8.56
N LEU A 123 -20.36 8.27 -7.56
CA LEU A 123 -21.80 8.53 -7.47
C LEU A 123 -22.32 9.36 -8.65
N LYS A 124 -21.54 10.35 -9.09
CA LYS A 124 -21.91 11.21 -10.21
C LYS A 124 -22.00 10.40 -11.51
N GLU A 125 -20.97 9.64 -11.83
CA GLU A 125 -20.89 8.81 -13.04
C GLU A 125 -22.02 7.79 -13.06
N CYS A 126 -22.29 7.15 -11.91
CA CYS A 126 -23.38 6.19 -11.80
C CYS A 126 -24.77 6.84 -11.97
N ARG A 127 -24.95 8.10 -11.60
CA ARG A 127 -26.23 8.82 -11.82
C ARG A 127 -26.39 9.32 -13.25
N MET A 128 -25.29 9.68 -13.89
CA MET A 128 -25.31 10.24 -15.24
C MET A 128 -25.42 9.15 -16.32
N ASP A 129 -24.64 8.08 -16.18
CA ASP A 129 -24.51 7.07 -17.22
C ASP A 129 -23.99 5.75 -16.64
N LYS A 130 -24.82 5.11 -15.80
CA LYS A 130 -24.47 3.81 -15.21
C LYS A 130 -24.26 2.74 -16.27
N ASP A 131 -24.94 2.81 -17.40
CA ASP A 131 -24.93 1.73 -18.38
C ASP A 131 -23.60 1.60 -19.12
N ASN A 132 -22.77 2.64 -19.06
CA ASN A 132 -21.38 2.62 -19.53
C ASN A 132 -20.34 2.33 -18.42
N LEU A 133 -20.75 2.12 -17.16
CA LEU A 133 -19.84 1.71 -16.09
C LEU A 133 -19.64 0.19 -16.04
N ALA A 134 -18.46 -0.26 -15.62
CA ALA A 134 -18.23 -1.69 -15.34
C ALA A 134 -19.21 -2.20 -14.26
N PRO A 135 -19.73 -3.45 -14.38
CA PRO A 135 -20.67 -4.00 -13.40
C PRO A 135 -20.17 -4.00 -11.96
N SER A 136 -18.86 -4.18 -11.74
CA SER A 136 -18.22 -4.10 -10.42
C SER A 136 -18.32 -2.71 -9.81
N THR A 137 -18.11 -1.66 -10.61
CA THR A 137 -18.24 -0.26 -10.20
C THR A 137 -19.68 0.09 -9.86
N ARG A 138 -20.65 -0.31 -10.70
CA ARG A 138 -22.08 -0.11 -10.42
C ARG A 138 -22.48 -0.76 -9.11
N ARG A 139 -22.14 -2.04 -8.94
CA ARG A 139 -22.41 -2.81 -7.72
C ARG A 139 -21.89 -2.10 -6.48
N ARG A 140 -20.68 -1.54 -6.55
CA ARG A 140 -20.05 -0.82 -5.42
C ARG A 140 -20.79 0.45 -5.02
N VAL A 141 -21.34 1.17 -5.99
CA VAL A 141 -22.10 2.41 -5.73
C VAL A 141 -23.52 2.07 -5.25
N GLU A 142 -24.18 1.14 -5.92
CA GLU A 142 -25.59 0.78 -5.69
C GLU A 142 -25.79 -0.14 -4.48
N SER A 143 -24.78 -0.91 -4.07
CA SER A 143 -24.91 -1.76 -2.89
C SER A 143 -25.25 -0.93 -1.66
N LYS A 144 -26.11 -1.50 -0.80
CA LYS A 144 -26.18 -1.04 0.60
C LYS A 144 -24.77 -1.18 1.17
N SER A 145 -24.30 -0.12 1.84
CA SER A 145 -22.97 -0.18 2.44
C SER A 145 -22.94 -1.36 3.40
N GLU A 146 -22.08 -2.33 3.12
CA GLU A 146 -21.83 -3.47 4.02
C GLU A 146 -21.16 -2.99 5.32
N TYR A 147 -20.65 -1.76 5.33
CA TYR A 147 -19.94 -1.13 6.42
C TYR A 147 -20.74 0.05 6.98
N ALA A 148 -20.95 0.07 8.29
CA ALA A 148 -21.52 1.24 8.97
C ALA A 148 -20.55 2.43 8.93
N ASN A 149 -21.07 3.67 8.99
CA ASN A 149 -20.22 4.86 9.05
C ASN A 149 -19.26 4.83 10.25
N GLU A 150 -19.72 4.28 11.38
CA GLU A 150 -18.91 4.06 12.59
C GLU A 150 -17.73 3.13 12.33
N GLU A 151 -17.94 2.03 11.60
CA GLU A 151 -16.89 1.09 11.22
C GLU A 151 -15.84 1.76 10.34
N LYS A 152 -16.29 2.61 9.40
CA LYS A 152 -15.39 3.39 8.55
C LYS A 152 -14.49 4.32 9.39
N ILE A 153 -15.07 5.05 10.34
CA ILE A 153 -14.32 5.91 11.27
C ILE A 153 -13.35 5.09 12.12
N ALA A 154 -13.76 3.92 12.61
CA ALA A 154 -12.91 3.02 13.38
C ALA A 154 -11.71 2.53 12.56
N SER A 155 -11.91 2.15 11.29
CA SER A 155 -10.82 1.74 10.38
C SER A 155 -9.82 2.87 10.10
N HIS A 156 -10.27 4.12 10.01
CA HIS A 156 -9.34 5.27 9.94
C HIS A 156 -8.53 5.44 11.23
N ARG A 157 -9.13 5.22 12.41
CA ARG A 157 -8.44 5.34 13.70
C ARG A 157 -7.38 4.25 13.91
N GLN A 158 -7.62 3.04 13.41
CA GLN A 158 -6.65 1.94 13.50
C GLN A 158 -5.36 2.21 12.72
N ARG A 159 -5.37 3.11 11.72
CA ARG A 159 -4.15 3.58 11.04
C ARG A 159 -3.26 4.49 11.89
N CYS A 160 -3.83 5.18 12.88
CA CYS A 160 -3.15 6.23 13.64
C CYS A 160 -2.51 5.72 14.94
N THR A 161 -2.40 4.39 15.14
CA THR A 161 -1.71 3.87 16.32
C THR A 161 -0.19 4.12 16.19
N PRO A 162 0.50 4.58 17.26
CA PRO A 162 1.92 4.97 17.21
C PRO A 162 2.92 3.83 16.92
N ALA A 163 2.46 2.62 16.58
CA ALA A 163 3.28 1.42 16.42
C ALA A 163 4.12 1.38 15.12
N CYS A 164 4.07 2.44 14.30
CA CYS A 164 4.81 2.52 13.03
C CYS A 164 6.19 3.22 13.12
N TYR A 165 6.66 3.57 14.32
CA TYR A 165 8.08 3.91 14.52
C TYR A 165 8.83 2.65 15.00
N ILE A 166 9.35 1.90 14.04
CA ILE A 166 10.47 0.97 14.24
C ILE A 166 11.59 1.46 13.34
#